data_AF-A0A2R6HID1-F1
#
_entry.id   AF-A0A2R6HID1-F1
#
_cell.length_a   1.000
_cell.length_b   1.000
_cell.length_c   1.000
_cell.angle_alpha   90.00
_cell.angle_beta   90.00
_cell.angle_gamma   90.00
#
_symmetry.space_group_name_H-M   'P 1'
#
loop_
_entity.id
_entity.type
_entity.pdbx_description
1 polymer ?
#
loop_
_entity_poly.entity_id
_entity_poly.type
_entity_poly.pdbx_seq_one_letter_code
_entity_poly.pdbx_strand_id
1 'polypeptide(L)' 'MTVAEWPVNLAGVTESVVTTLGPNDRWNLAALGLFAGDPVTARTWGRTRTWRNFRERGGGYVQFTR' A
#
# COMPACT_ATOMS: atom_id res chain seq x y z
N MET A 1 11.69 -2.21 18.12
CA MET A 1 10.71 -1.42 17.35
C MET A 1 9.34 -1.92 17.77
N THR A 2 8.50 -1.06 18.34
CA THR A 2 7.10 -1.43 18.64
C THR A 2 6.38 -1.65 17.31
N VAL A 3 5.66 -2.76 17.17
CA VAL A 3 4.74 -2.94 16.04
C VAL A 3 3.70 -1.84 16.17
N ALA A 4 3.70 -0.88 15.26
CA ALA A 4 2.66 0.13 15.25
C ALA A 4 1.34 -0.56 14.89
N GLU A 5 0.33 -0.40 15.74
CA GLU A 5 -1.01 -0.89 15.42
C GLU A 5 -1.58 -0.12 14.23
N TRP A 6 -2.38 -0.79 13.42
CA TRP A 6 -3.08 -0.15 12.30
C TRP A 6 -4.10 0.85 12.85
N PRO A 7 -4.27 2.03 12.22
CA PRO A 7 -5.18 3.07 12.68
C PRO A 7 -6.67 2.73 12.46
N VAL A 8 -6.96 1.62 11.78
CA VAL A 8 -8.31 1.09 11.55
C VAL A 8 -8.30 -0.43 11.72
N ASN A 9 -9.46 -1.01 12.03
CA ASN A 9 -9.62 -2.46 12.04
C ASN A 9 -9.55 -3.01 10.61
N LEU A 10 -8.60 -3.90 10.35
CA LEU A 10 -8.49 -4.61 9.08
C LEU A 10 -9.36 -5.87 9.11
N ALA A 11 -10.24 -6.03 8.13
CA ALA A 11 -11.10 -7.20 8.01
C ALA A 11 -11.33 -7.55 6.54
N GLY A 12 -11.17 -8.83 6.19
CA GLY A 12 -11.26 -9.29 4.81
C GLY A 12 -10.33 -8.49 3.90
N VAL A 13 -10.91 -7.63 3.07
CA VAL A 13 -10.21 -6.60 2.30
C VAL A 13 -10.60 -5.23 2.83
N THR A 14 -9.62 -4.45 3.29
CA THR A 14 -9.79 -3.05 3.66
C THR A 14 -9.24 -2.15 2.57
N GLU A 15 -10.09 -1.32 1.97
CA GLU A 15 -9.69 -0.37 0.94
C GLU A 15 -8.84 0.76 1.54
N SER A 16 -7.74 1.08 0.86
CA SER A 16 -6.79 2.11 1.28
C SER A 16 -6.28 2.91 0.09
N VAL A 17 -5.69 4.08 0.37
CA VAL A 17 -4.89 4.83 -0.62
C VAL A 17 -3.42 4.55 -0.36
N VAL A 18 -2.73 4.05 -1.39
CA VAL A 18 -1.30 3.74 -1.32
C VAL A 18 -0.49 4.75 -2.13
N THR A 19 0.50 5.33 -1.46
CA THR A 19 1.39 6.36 -2.00
C THR A 19 2.80 5.78 -2.17
N THR A 20 3.28 5.69 -3.41
CA THR A 20 4.60 5.13 -3.74
C THR A 20 5.45 6.14 -4.52
N LEU A 21 6.75 6.19 -4.25
CA LEU A 21 7.68 7.07 -4.95
C LEU A 21 8.16 6.40 -6.24
N GLY A 22 8.11 7.13 -7.35
CA GLY A 22 8.65 6.66 -8.63
C GLY A 22 10.17 6.86 -8.76
N PRO A 23 10.79 6.28 -9.81
CA PRO A 23 12.19 6.57 -10.17
C PRO A 23 12.41 8.01 -10.66
N ASN A 24 11.34 8.73 -11.01
CA ASN A 24 11.36 10.12 -11.43
C ASN A 24 11.11 11.11 -10.26
N ASP A 25 11.27 10.64 -9.02
CA ASP A 25 11.05 11.40 -7.78
C ASP A 25 9.67 12.05 -7.68
N ARG A 26 8.66 11.47 -8.34
CA ARG A 26 7.25 11.86 -8.23
C ARG A 26 6.45 10.78 -7.53
N TRP A 27 5.48 11.21 -6.73
CA TRP A 27 4.55 10.33 -6.03
C TRP A 27 3.46 9.81 -6.95
N ASN A 28 3.10 8.54 -6.79
CA ASN A 28 1.93 7.92 -7.39
C ASN A 28 0.97 7.49 -6.28
N LEU A 29 -0.30 7.85 -6.43
CA LEU A 29 -1.38 7.43 -5.54
C LEU A 29 -2.27 6.43 -6.26
N ALA A 30 -2.71 5.39 -5.56
CA ALA A 30 -3.67 4.42 -6.08
C ALA A 30 -4.52 3.86 -4.94
N ALA A 31 -5.79 3.55 -5.22
CA ALA A 31 -6.55 2.67 -4.34
C ALA A 31 -5.93 1.27 -4.35
N LEU A 32 -5.79 0.67 -3.18
CA LEU A 32 -5.29 -0.71 -3.03
C LEU A 32 -5.95 -1.38 -1.82
N GLY A 33 -6.58 -2.52 -2.07
CA GLY A 33 -7.14 -3.36 -1.02
C GLY A 33 -6.05 -4.08 -0.22
N LEU A 34 -6.13 -3.96 1.11
CA LEU A 34 -5.29 -4.66 2.07
C LEU A 34 -6.01 -5.90 2.55
N PHE A 35 -5.38 -7.06 2.39
CA PHE A 35 -5.83 -8.32 2.97
C PHE A 35 -5.35 -8.41 4.41
N ALA A 36 -6.29 -8.55 5.34
CA ALA A 36 -5.98 -8.76 6.75
C ALA A 36 -5.22 -10.08 6.97
N GLY A 37 -4.26 -10.07 7.89
CA GLY A 37 -3.37 -11.19 8.19
C GLY A 37 -2.10 -10.71 8.91
N ASP A 38 -1.23 -11.64 9.27
CA ASP A 38 0.12 -11.34 9.77
C ASP A 38 1.16 -12.08 8.92
N PRO A 39 1.81 -11.39 7.95
CA PRO A 39 1.71 -9.95 7.67
C PRO A 39 0.43 -9.57 6.90
N VAL A 40 0.09 -8.27 6.97
CA VAL A 40 -0.90 -7.66 6.06
C VAL A 40 -0.34 -7.66 4.64
N THR A 41 -1.14 -8.07 3.66
CA THR A 41 -0.70 -8.16 2.25
C THR A 41 -1.60 -7.36 1.33
N ALA A 42 -1.14 -7.08 0.12
CA ALA A 42 -1.93 -6.45 -0.93
C ALA A 42 -1.59 -7.08 -2.28
N ARG A 43 -2.53 -7.04 -3.22
CA ARG A 43 -2.32 -7.55 -4.58
C ARG A 43 -2.54 -6.46 -5.61
N THR A 44 -1.51 -6.21 -6.42
CA THR A 44 -1.63 -5.43 -7.65
C THR A 44 -1.84 -6.37 -8.84
N TRP A 45 -2.59 -5.92 -9.84
CA TRP A 45 -2.81 -6.68 -11.09
C TRP A 45 -2.08 -6.04 -12.27
N GLY A 46 -1.47 -6.85 -13.13
CA GLY A 46 -0.72 -6.34 -14.29
C GLY A 46 0.52 -5.51 -13.89
N ARG A 47 0.90 -4.57 -14.75
CA ARG A 47 2.10 -3.72 -14.60
C ARG A 47 1.74 -2.28 -14.24
N THR A 48 1.03 -2.08 -13.12
CA THR A 48 0.67 -0.73 -12.65
C THR A 48 1.89 0.06 -12.19
N ARG A 49 1.73 1.39 -12.08
CA ARG A 49 2.77 2.27 -11.52
C ARG A 49 3.09 1.91 -10.07
N THR A 50 2.08 1.58 -9.27
CA THR A 50 2.23 1.06 -7.91
C THR A 50 3.08 -0.22 -7.88
N TRP A 51 2.79 -1.18 -8.76
CA TRP A 51 3.60 -2.42 -8.87
C TRP A 51 5.06 -2.12 -9.21
N ARG A 52 5.30 -1.27 -10.22
CA ARG A 52 6.66 -0.92 -10.63
C ARG A 52 7.40 -0.19 -9.51
N ASN A 53 6.76 0.79 -8.89
CA ASN A 53 7.37 1.58 -7.82
C ASN A 53 7.73 0.70 -6.61
N PHE A 54 6.88 -0.25 -6.20
CA PHE A 54 7.25 -1.21 -5.15
C PHE A 54 8.41 -2.11 -5.57
N ARG A 55 8.41 -2.60 -6.82
CA ARG A 55 9.50 -3.44 -7.34
C ARG A 55 10.84 -2.70 -7.39
N GLU A 56 10.85 -1.41 -7.66
CA GLU A 56 12.08 -0.60 -7.84
C GLU A 56 12.54 0.14 -6.57
N ARG A 57 11.61 0.61 -5.72
CA ARG A 57 11.92 1.43 -4.52
C ARG A 57 11.61 0.73 -3.19
N GLY A 58 10.88 -0.39 -3.21
CA GLY A 58 10.67 -1.24 -2.03
C GLY A 58 9.72 -0.71 -0.97
N GLY A 59 9.04 0.43 -1.18
CA GLY A 59 8.21 1.01 -0.12
C GLY A 59 7.18 2.04 -0.59
N GLY A 60 6.29 2.37 0.34
CA GLY A 60 5.22 3.35 0.19
C GLY A 60 4.48 3.56 1.50
N TYR A 61 3.52 4.46 1.48
CA TYR A 61 2.64 4.75 2.60
C TYR A 61 1.24 4.22 2.33
N VAL A 62 0.60 3.72 3.38
CA VAL A 62 -0.80 3.30 3.37
C VAL A 62 -1.61 4.33 4.15
N GLN A 63 -2.68 4.82 3.54
CA GLN A 63 -3.51 5.89 4.09
C GLN A 63 -4.98 5.48 4.05
N PHE A 64 -5.73 5.96 5.04
CA PHE A 64 -7.18 5.80 5.12
C PHE A 64 -7.83 7.17 5.00
N THR A 65 -8.93 7.24 4.27
CA THR A 65 -9.69 8.47 4.04
C THR A 65 -11.10 8.31 4.60
N ARG A 66 -11.74 9.42 4.95
CA ARG A 66 -13.16 9.46 5.35
C ARG A 66 -14.04 9.83 4.17
#